data_AF-A0A3G2IIQ1-F1
#
_entry.id   AF-A0A3G2IIQ1-F1
#
_cell.length_a   1.000
_cell.length_b   1.000
_cell.length_c   1.000
_cell.angle_alpha   90.00
_cell.angle_beta   90.00
_cell.angle_gamma   90.00
#
_symmetry.space_group_name_H-M   'P 1'
#
loop_
_entity.id
_entity.type
_entity.pdbx_description
1 polymer ?
#
loop_
_entity_poly.entity_id
_entity_poly.type
_entity_poly.pdbx_seq_one_letter_code
_entity_poly.pdbx_strand_id
1 'polypeptide(L)' 'MKKIMLMMVVGMAGTLVGCSTPAQRQAECQAQGVSKDACYMAEQNRQNVALKQAMENAHDAVK' A
#
# COMPACT_ATOMS: atom_id res chain seq x y z
N MET A 1 4.55 0.06 -35.23
CA MET A 1 4.70 1.10 -34.17
C MET A 1 3.52 1.12 -33.19
N LYS A 2 2.25 1.23 -33.63
CA LYS A 2 1.06 1.18 -32.73
C LYS A 2 0.96 -0.06 -31.81
N LYS A 3 1.34 -1.25 -32.31
CA LYS A 3 1.33 -2.51 -31.54
C LYS A 3 2.37 -2.55 -30.42
N ILE A 4 3.51 -1.88 -30.61
CA ILE A 4 4.60 -1.80 -29.62
C ILE A 4 4.19 -0.85 -28.50
N MET A 5 3.49 0.25 -28.85
CA MET A 5 2.97 1.21 -27.89
C MET A 5 1.88 0.61 -26.98
N LEU A 6 1.01 -0.25 -27.53
CA LEU A 6 0.00 -1.00 -26.76
C LEU A 6 0.60 -2.02 -25.77
N MET A 7 1.68 -2.71 -26.15
CA MET A 7 2.39 -3.66 -25.28
C MET A 7 3.04 -2.95 -24.07
N MET A 8 3.52 -1.73 -24.24
CA MET A 8 4.15 -0.95 -23.15
C MET A 8 3.12 -0.53 -22.07
N VAL A 9 1.91 -0.16 -22.48
CA VAL A 9 0.82 0.24 -21.57
C VAL A 9 0.34 -0.95 -20.73
N VAL A 10 0.30 -2.16 -21.30
CA VAL A 10 -0.04 -3.39 -20.56
C VAL A 10 1.09 -3.77 -19.58
N GLY A 11 2.35 -3.55 -19.96
CA GLY A 11 3.50 -3.80 -19.07
C GLY A 11 3.50 -2.92 -17.81
N MET A 12 3.07 -1.66 -17.91
CA MET A 12 2.95 -0.75 -16.77
C MET A 12 1.79 -1.08 -15.82
N ALA A 13 0.76 -1.80 -16.27
CA ALA A 13 -0.34 -2.26 -15.42
C ALA A 13 0.06 -3.40 -14.46
N GLY A 14 1.18 -4.09 -14.74
CA GLY A 14 1.68 -5.22 -13.92
C GLY A 14 2.39 -4.82 -12.63
N THR A 15 2.75 -3.55 -12.45
CA THR A 15 3.38 -3.05 -11.22
C THR A 15 2.36 -2.38 -10.31
N LEU A 16 1.25 -3.08 -10.01
CA LEU A 16 0.48 -2.80 -8.80
C LEU A 16 1.35 -3.23 -7.61
N VAL A 17 2.29 -2.38 -7.19
CA VAL A 17 3.14 -2.56 -6.00
C VAL A 17 2.32 -2.49 -4.68
N GLY A 18 1.03 -2.84 -4.71
CA GLY A 18 0.06 -2.55 -3.66
C GLY A 18 -0.19 -3.68 -2.66
N CYS A 19 0.11 -4.93 -3.00
CA CYS A 19 -0.14 -6.05 -2.10
C CYS A 19 1.11 -6.43 -1.29
N SER A 20 1.68 -5.46 -0.56
CA SER A 20 2.55 -5.86 0.56
C SER A 20 1.66 -6.50 1.62
N THR A 21 2.06 -7.66 2.12
CA THR A 21 1.37 -8.28 3.27
C THR A 21 1.84 -7.61 4.56
N PRO A 22 1.02 -7.59 5.63
CA PRO A 22 1.44 -7.05 6.93
C PRO A 22 2.72 -7.73 7.45
N ALA A 23 2.91 -9.02 7.16
CA ALA A 23 4.13 -9.74 7.51
C ALA A 23 5.38 -9.20 6.78
N GLN A 24 5.28 -8.93 5.47
CA GLN A 24 6.40 -8.36 4.70
C GLN A 24 6.77 -6.96 5.22
N ARG A 25 5.78 -6.11 5.49
CA ARG A 25 6.04 -4.75 6.02
C ARG A 25 6.66 -4.76 7.40
N GLN A 26 6.26 -5.70 8.25
CA GLN A 26 6.87 -5.87 9.57
C GLN A 26 8.32 -6.35 9.47
N ALA A 27 8.60 -7.26 8.52
CA ALA A 27 9.97 -7.73 8.26
C ALA A 27 10.86 -6.61 7.71
N GLU A 28 10.36 -5.80 6.77
CA GLU A 28 11.08 -4.63 6.24
C GLU A 28 11.34 -3.58 7.32
N CYS A 29 10.36 -3.32 8.19
CA CYS A 29 10.52 -2.40 9.31
C CYS A 29 11.59 -2.90 10.30
N GLN A 30 11.59 -4.19 10.64
CA GLN A 30 12.62 -4.77 11.50
C GLN A 30 14.00 -4.79 10.82
N ALA A 31 14.05 -5.00 9.51
CA ALA A 31 15.30 -4.97 8.74
C ALA A 31 15.96 -3.57 8.72
N GLN A 32 15.20 -2.51 8.99
CA GLN A 32 15.72 -1.15 9.19
C GLN A 32 16.33 -0.93 10.59
N GLY A 33 16.36 -1.96 11.44
CA GLY A 33 16.85 -1.88 12.81
C GLY A 33 15.82 -1.33 13.80
N VAL A 34 14.56 -1.22 13.40
CA VAL A 34 13.46 -0.78 14.28
C VAL A 34 13.02 -1.95 15.16
N SER A 35 12.71 -1.67 16.42
CA SER A 35 12.22 -2.71 17.35
C SER A 35 10.89 -3.28 16.87
N LYS A 36 10.65 -4.56 17.18
CA LYS A 36 9.39 -5.26 16.83
C LYS A 36 8.16 -4.50 17.32
N ASP A 37 8.19 -3.95 18.53
CA ASP A 37 7.07 -3.21 19.12
C ASP A 37 6.79 -1.90 18.38
N ALA A 38 7.84 -1.16 18.00
CA ALA A 38 7.70 0.06 17.21
C ALA A 38 7.14 -0.23 15.81
N CYS A 39 7.60 -1.31 15.17
CA CYS A 39 7.03 -1.78 13.90
C CYS A 39 5.57 -2.19 14.03
N TYR A 40 5.21 -2.85 15.14
CA TYR A 40 3.83 -3.26 15.41
C TYR A 40 2.90 -2.07 15.62
N MET A 41 3.34 -1.08 16.40
CA MET A 41 2.60 0.17 16.62
C MET A 41 2.45 0.99 15.34
N ALA A 42 3.50 1.08 14.53
CA ALA A 42 3.45 1.78 13.24
C ALA A 42 2.41 1.16 12.29
N GLU A 43 2.36 -0.18 12.21
CA GLU A 43 1.40 -0.88 11.35
C GLU A 43 -0.04 -0.75 11.88
N GLN A 44 -0.25 -0.77 13.20
CA GLN A 44 -1.57 -0.48 13.78
C GLN A 44 -2.04 0.94 13.45
N ASN A 45 -1.17 1.93 13.60
CA ASN A 45 -1.50 3.31 13.26
C ASN A 45 -1.85 3.44 11.78
N ARG A 46 -1.09 2.77 10.91
CA ARG A 46 -1.36 2.74 9.46
C ARG A 46 -2.75 2.20 9.14
N GLN A 47 -3.17 1.10 9.77
CA GLN A 47 -4.51 0.54 9.59
C GLN A 47 -5.60 1.50 10.07
N ASN A 48 -5.40 2.15 11.22
CA ASN A 48 -6.35 3.12 11.76
C ASN A 48 -6.51 4.35 10.84
N VAL A 49 -5.40 4.87 10.30
CA VAL A 49 -5.44 5.99 9.35
C VAL A 49 -6.09 5.58 8.04
N ALA A 50 -5.72 4.42 7.48
CA ALA A 50 -6.32 3.92 6.25
C ALA A 50 -7.83 3.71 6.38
N LEU A 51 -8.31 3.20 7.52
CA LEU A 51 -9.72 3.03 7.80
C LEU A 51 -10.44 4.40 7.92
N LYS A 52 -9.84 5.36 8.64
CA LYS A 52 -10.39 6.72 8.72
C LYS A 52 -10.50 7.38 7.35
N GLN A 53 -9.44 7.35 6.56
CA GLN A 53 -9.46 7.88 5.19
C GLN A 53 -10.48 7.16 4.32
N ALA A 54 -10.61 5.84 4.41
CA ALA A 54 -11.62 5.12 3.65
C ALA A 54 -13.04 5.59 4.01
N MET A 55 -13.31 5.82 5.29
CA MET A 55 -14.60 6.34 5.76
C MET A 55 -14.84 7.80 5.29
N GLU A 56 -13.84 8.67 5.36
CA GLU A 56 -13.92 10.06 4.90
C GLU A 56 -14.14 10.14 3.39
N ASN A 57 -13.37 9.38 2.59
CA ASN A 57 -13.54 9.35 1.14
C ASN A 57 -14.91 8.74 0.74
N ALA A 58 -15.39 7.73 1.47
CA ALA A 58 -16.71 7.17 1.22
C ALA A 58 -17.83 8.15 1.57
N HIS A 59 -17.67 8.94 2.64
CA HIS A 59 -18.60 9.99 3.01
C HIS A 59 -18.64 11.13 1.96
N ASP A 60 -17.48 11.57 1.48
CA ASP A 60 -17.39 12.61 0.45
C ASP A 60 -17.89 12.13 -0.93
N ALA A 61 -17.78 10.84 -1.24
CA ALA A 61 -18.29 10.27 -2.49
C ALA A 61 -19.83 10.15 -2.56
N VAL A 62 -20.53 10.31 -1.43
CA VAL A 62 -22.00 10.20 -1.33
C VAL A 62 -22.68 11.58 -1.27
N LYS A 63 -21.92 12.67 -1.23
CA LYS A 63 -22.42 14.06 -1.19
C LYS A 63 -22.52 14.68 -2.59
#